data_AF-A0A444JXM9-F1
#
_entry.id   AF-A0A444JXM9-F1
#
_cell.length_a   1.000
_cell.length_b   1.000
_cell.length_c   1.000
_cell.angle_alpha   90.00
_cell.angle_beta   90.00
_cell.angle_gamma   90.00
#
_symmetry.space_group_name_H-M   'P 1'
#
loop_
_entity.id
_entity.type
_entity.pdbx_description
1 polymer ?
#
loop_
_entity_poly.entity_id
_entity_poly.type
_entity_poly.pdbx_seq_one_letter_code
_entity_poly.pdbx_strand_id
1 'polypeptide(L)'
;PTFDYTHRLLDPELAAGGDVAEPMQRATEAEPMPRVSAILAREGLIEADGEMPLDHVPGDITREPLQFPMARDIRLQALSRGDEGFLLALGYSTQRGYARNHPFVGEIRIGEVELELDVPELPFAVPLGSIRVTECQMVN
;
A
#
# COMPACT_ATOMS: atom_id res chain seq x y z
N PRO A 1 1.92 7.15 12.80
CA PRO A 1 2.80 8.35 12.85
C PRO A 1 2.65 9.12 11.54
N THR A 2 2.55 10.45 11.54
CA THR A 2 2.40 11.24 10.30
C THR A 2 3.06 12.62 10.43
N PHE A 3 3.54 13.16 9.30
CA PHE A 3 3.92 14.57 9.16
C PHE A 3 2.75 15.45 8.67
N ASP A 4 1.59 14.86 8.40
CA ASP A 4 0.38 15.61 8.08
C ASP A 4 0.07 16.61 9.20
N TYR A 5 -0.51 17.74 8.83
CA TYR A 5 -0.89 18.82 9.76
C TYR A 5 0.27 19.53 10.49
N THR A 6 1.54 19.21 10.19
CA THR A 6 2.70 19.96 10.72
C THR A 6 2.94 21.28 9.99
N HIS A 7 3.55 22.27 10.65
CA HIS A 7 4.14 23.41 9.95
C HIS A 7 5.52 23.01 9.43
N ARG A 8 5.79 23.25 8.13
CA ARG A 8 7.06 22.89 7.47
C ARG A 8 8.11 23.98 7.70
N LEU A 9 8.46 24.20 8.96
CA LEU A 9 9.53 25.11 9.39
C LEU A 9 10.77 24.29 9.72
N LEU A 10 11.95 24.81 9.36
CA LEU A 10 13.21 24.19 9.79
C LEU A 10 13.31 24.30 11.31
N ASP A 11 13.64 23.19 11.96
CA ASP A 11 13.84 23.11 13.41
C ASP A 11 15.35 23.15 13.72
N PRO A 12 15.89 24.28 14.23
CA PRO A 12 17.30 24.39 14.57
C PRO A 12 17.72 23.48 15.73
N GLU A 13 16.79 23.05 16.60
CA GLU A 13 17.10 22.24 17.77
C GLU A 13 17.53 20.82 17.39
N LEU A 14 17.04 20.30 16.26
CA LEU A 14 17.48 19.01 15.69
C LEU A 14 18.98 18.98 15.40
N ALA A 15 19.57 20.11 14.97
CA ALA A 15 21.01 20.20 14.71
C ALA A 15 21.85 20.16 16.00
N ALA A 16 21.26 20.50 17.14
CA ALA A 16 21.91 20.48 18.45
C ALA A 16 21.83 19.10 19.14
N GLY A 17 21.08 18.14 18.58
CA GLY A 17 20.96 16.79 19.10
C GLY A 17 20.16 16.68 20.40
N GLY A 18 19.10 17.50 20.55
CA GLY A 18 18.21 17.42 21.70
C GLY A 18 17.44 16.10 21.81
N ASP A 19 17.00 15.76 23.01
CA ASP A 19 16.22 14.55 23.27
C ASP A 19 14.82 14.63 22.66
N VAL A 20 14.36 13.53 22.04
CA VAL A 20 12.98 13.41 21.54
C VAL A 20 12.08 12.98 22.70
N ALA A 21 11.03 13.76 22.95
CA ALA A 21 10.05 13.42 23.98
C ALA A 21 9.32 12.11 23.64
N GLU A 22 9.22 11.22 24.62
CA GLU A 22 8.42 10.00 24.50
C GLU A 22 6.95 10.34 24.24
N PRO A 23 6.28 9.64 23.31
CA PRO A 23 4.89 9.90 23.02
C PRO A 23 4.01 9.53 24.21
N MET A 24 2.98 10.34 24.47
CA MET A 24 1.95 9.98 25.42
C MET A 24 1.26 8.67 25.01
N GLN A 25 1.12 7.76 25.96
CA GLN A 25 0.47 6.47 25.72
C GLN A 25 -0.97 6.49 26.21
N ARG A 26 -1.85 5.82 25.47
CA ARG A 26 -3.25 5.58 25.84
C ARG A 26 -3.50 4.08 25.79
N ALA A 27 -4.20 3.54 26.80
CA ALA A 27 -4.70 2.17 26.73
C ALA A 27 -5.60 2.03 25.49
N THR A 28 -5.36 0.97 24.72
CA THR A 28 -6.15 0.69 23.52
C THR A 28 -6.59 -0.77 23.56
N GLU A 29 -7.82 -1.02 23.12
CA GLU A 29 -8.32 -2.36 22.86
C GLU A 29 -8.26 -2.62 21.36
N ALA A 30 -8.14 -3.90 20.98
CA ALA A 30 -8.21 -4.29 19.59
C ALA A 30 -9.67 -4.22 19.11
N GLU A 31 -9.99 -3.19 18.35
CA GLU A 31 -11.31 -3.04 17.74
C GLU A 31 -11.31 -3.57 16.30
N PRO A 32 -12.41 -4.17 15.83
CA PRO A 32 -12.55 -4.53 14.42
C PRO A 32 -12.38 -3.30 13.53
N MET A 33 -11.42 -3.36 12.61
CA MET A 33 -11.16 -2.31 11.62
C MET A 33 -11.49 -2.82 10.20
N PRO A 34 -12.79 -2.93 9.83
CA PRO A 34 -13.18 -3.42 8.51
C PRO A 34 -12.66 -2.49 7.41
N ARG A 35 -12.31 -3.05 6.24
CA ARG A 35 -11.86 -2.28 5.07
C ARG A 35 -12.97 -1.37 4.57
N VAL A 36 -12.64 -0.13 4.19
CA VAL A 36 -13.63 0.81 3.62
C VAL A 36 -14.25 0.23 2.35
N SER A 37 -13.45 -0.40 1.49
CA SER A 37 -13.93 -1.09 0.29
C SER A 37 -14.93 -2.21 0.61
N ALA A 38 -14.75 -2.94 1.72
CA ALA A 38 -15.68 -3.98 2.15
C ALA A 38 -17.02 -3.40 2.64
N ILE A 39 -17.02 -2.19 3.22
CA ILE A 39 -18.25 -1.47 3.59
C ILE A 39 -19.00 -1.07 2.32
N LEU A 40 -18.30 -0.42 1.38
CA LEU A 40 -18.88 0.01 0.09
C LEU A 40 -19.41 -1.18 -0.73
N ALA A 41 -18.69 -2.30 -0.76
CA ALA A 41 -19.10 -3.50 -1.49
C ALA A 41 -20.39 -4.12 -0.94
N ARG A 42 -20.60 -4.10 0.38
CA ARG A 42 -21.85 -4.57 1.01
C ARG A 42 -23.07 -3.77 0.57
N GLU A 43 -22.86 -2.51 0.19
CA GLU A 43 -23.90 -1.61 -0.30
C GLU A 43 -23.99 -1.60 -1.84
N GLY A 44 -23.15 -2.39 -2.54
CA GLY A 44 -23.10 -2.41 -4.00
C GLY A 44 -22.56 -1.11 -4.61
N LEU A 45 -21.78 -0.34 -3.85
CA LEU A 45 -21.25 0.96 -4.26
C LEU A 45 -19.87 0.85 -4.95
N ILE A 46 -19.27 -0.34 -4.97
CA ILE A 46 -17.98 -0.60 -5.62
C ILE A 46 -17.98 -2.02 -6.19
N GLU A 47 -17.25 -2.21 -7.29
CA GLU A 47 -16.96 -3.52 -7.86
C GLU A 47 -15.84 -4.23 -7.05
N ALA A 48 -15.77 -5.56 -7.16
CA ALA A 48 -14.66 -6.31 -6.58
C ALA A 48 -13.36 -6.05 -7.36
N ASP A 49 -12.20 -6.33 -6.75
CA ASP A 49 -10.85 -6.10 -7.30
C ASP A 49 -10.49 -6.87 -8.59
N GLY A 50 -11.46 -7.54 -9.21
CA GLY A 50 -11.30 -8.45 -10.34
C GLY A 50 -10.90 -9.86 -9.88
N GLU A 51 -11.35 -10.88 -10.62
CA GLU A 51 -10.96 -12.26 -10.39
C GLU A 51 -9.82 -12.66 -11.31
N MET A 52 -8.82 -13.34 -10.75
CA MET A 52 -7.84 -14.09 -11.52
C MET A 52 -8.21 -15.58 -11.41
N PRO A 53 -7.87 -16.40 -12.42
CA PRO A 53 -8.02 -17.85 -12.32
C PRO A 53 -7.38 -18.39 -11.03
N LEU A 54 -7.97 -19.43 -10.43
CA LEU A 54 -7.47 -20.03 -9.18
C LEU A 54 -6.03 -20.54 -9.29
N ASP A 55 -5.62 -20.94 -10.48
CA ASP A 55 -4.30 -21.43 -10.85
C ASP A 55 -3.40 -20.32 -11.45
N HIS A 56 -3.82 -19.06 -11.38
CA HIS A 56 -3.02 -17.95 -11.89
C HIS A 56 -1.74 -17.79 -11.08
N VAL A 57 -0.61 -17.92 -11.77
CA VAL A 57 0.71 -17.64 -11.22
C VAL A 57 1.06 -16.19 -11.54
N PRO A 58 1.34 -15.33 -10.54
CA PRO A 58 1.75 -13.96 -10.79
C PRO A 58 2.99 -13.89 -11.70
N GLY A 59 2.97 -13.00 -12.69
CA GLY A 59 4.15 -12.75 -13.51
C GLY A 59 5.33 -12.19 -12.70
N ASP A 60 6.55 -12.39 -13.20
CA ASP A 60 7.77 -11.95 -12.52
C ASP A 60 8.76 -11.23 -13.45
N ILE A 61 8.76 -9.90 -13.38
CA ILE A 61 9.62 -9.03 -14.19
C ILE A 61 11.11 -9.14 -13.83
N THR A 62 11.46 -9.83 -12.75
CA THR A 62 12.86 -10.11 -12.38
C THR A 62 13.42 -11.32 -13.12
N ARG A 63 12.53 -12.14 -13.70
CA ARG A 63 12.86 -13.38 -14.43
C ARG A 63 12.58 -13.25 -15.92
N GLU A 64 11.48 -12.58 -16.28
CA GLU A 64 11.02 -12.45 -17.65
C GLU A 64 11.00 -10.98 -18.10
N PRO A 65 11.44 -10.67 -19.32
CA PRO A 65 11.41 -9.31 -19.84
C PRO A 65 9.97 -8.82 -20.06
N LEU A 66 9.74 -7.52 -19.89
CA LEU A 66 8.44 -6.89 -20.08
C LEU A 66 7.95 -7.01 -21.54
N GLN A 67 6.70 -7.45 -21.72
CA GLN A 67 6.01 -7.48 -23.00
C GLN A 67 4.66 -6.77 -22.88
N PHE A 68 4.32 -5.94 -23.87
CA PHE A 68 3.08 -5.17 -23.89
C PHE A 68 2.05 -5.81 -24.84
N PRO A 69 0.75 -5.82 -24.48
CA PRO A 69 0.15 -5.32 -23.22
C PRO A 69 0.43 -6.24 -22.02
N MET A 70 0.56 -5.64 -20.84
CA MET A 70 0.84 -6.36 -19.58
C MET A 70 -0.45 -6.66 -18.80
N ALA A 71 -0.49 -7.78 -18.09
CA ALA A 71 -1.53 -8.11 -17.10
C ALA A 71 -1.43 -7.24 -15.83
N ARG A 72 -2.47 -7.21 -14.99
CA ARG A 72 -2.58 -6.28 -13.84
C ARG A 72 -1.49 -6.50 -12.80
N ASP A 73 -1.22 -7.75 -12.46
CA ASP A 73 -0.16 -8.19 -11.54
C ASP A 73 1.23 -7.69 -11.98
N ILE A 74 1.58 -7.85 -13.26
CA ILE A 74 2.85 -7.38 -13.84
C ILE A 74 2.93 -5.85 -13.78
N ARG A 75 1.83 -5.14 -14.08
CA ARG A 75 1.78 -3.68 -13.94
C ARG A 75 1.99 -3.24 -12.50
N LEU A 76 1.37 -3.91 -11.52
CA LEU A 76 1.54 -3.60 -10.10
C LEU A 76 2.96 -3.92 -9.60
N GLN A 77 3.56 -5.02 -10.04
CA GLN A 77 4.96 -5.35 -9.74
C GLN A 77 5.93 -4.30 -10.31
N ALA A 78 5.67 -3.79 -11.52
CA ALA A 78 6.45 -2.72 -12.11
C ALA A 78 6.28 -1.39 -11.35
N LEU A 79 5.04 -1.03 -10.98
CA LEU A 79 4.73 0.20 -10.25
C LEU A 79 5.36 0.22 -8.85
N SER A 80 5.37 -0.91 -8.12
CA SER A 80 5.99 -0.98 -6.79
C SER A 80 7.51 -0.81 -6.80
N ARG A 81 8.14 -0.90 -7.98
CA ARG A 81 9.58 -0.74 -8.21
C ARG A 81 9.91 0.53 -9.01
N GLY A 82 8.92 1.35 -9.33
CA GLY A 82 9.09 2.56 -10.13
C GLY A 82 9.70 3.71 -9.34
N ASP A 83 10.25 4.68 -10.06
CA ASP A 83 10.72 5.92 -9.46
C ASP A 83 9.55 6.74 -8.89
N GLU A 84 9.66 7.13 -7.62
CA GLU A 84 8.62 7.83 -6.90
C GLU A 84 8.26 9.17 -7.57
N GLY A 85 9.27 9.97 -7.93
CA GLY A 85 9.05 11.29 -8.53
C GLY A 85 8.35 11.21 -9.88
N PHE A 86 8.75 10.23 -10.71
CA PHE A 86 8.11 9.96 -12.00
C PHE A 86 6.66 9.52 -11.86
N LEU A 87 6.38 8.55 -10.97
CA LEU A 87 5.01 8.06 -10.76
C LEU A 87 4.10 9.13 -10.12
N LEU A 88 4.64 9.95 -9.21
CA LEU A 88 3.93 11.10 -8.65
C LEU A 88 3.58 12.12 -9.75
N ALA A 89 4.50 12.43 -10.65
CA ALA A 89 4.24 13.35 -11.76
C ALA A 89 3.17 12.80 -12.72
N LEU A 90 3.20 11.49 -13.02
CA LEU A 90 2.15 10.84 -13.81
C LEU A 90 0.79 10.90 -13.12
N GLY A 91 0.71 10.52 -11.84
CA GLY A 91 -0.53 10.61 -11.05
C GLY A 91 -1.04 12.04 -10.94
N TYR A 92 -0.17 13.02 -10.74
CA TYR A 92 -0.53 14.44 -10.73
C TYR A 92 -1.10 14.90 -12.08
N SER A 93 -0.57 14.42 -13.20
CA SER A 93 -1.08 14.78 -14.53
C SER A 93 -2.54 14.34 -14.74
N THR A 94 -2.94 13.19 -14.21
CA THR A 94 -4.33 12.71 -14.30
C THR A 94 -5.28 13.56 -13.47
N GLN A 95 -4.84 13.98 -12.28
CA GLN A 95 -5.57 14.95 -11.44
C GLN A 95 -5.75 16.30 -12.15
N ARG A 96 -4.78 16.70 -12.99
CA ARG A 96 -4.82 17.95 -13.75
C ARG A 96 -5.55 17.87 -15.09
N GLY A 97 -5.97 16.68 -15.52
CA GLY A 97 -6.87 16.52 -16.66
C GLY A 97 -6.42 15.57 -17.75
N TYR A 98 -5.19 15.05 -17.68
CA TYR A 98 -4.69 14.09 -18.67
C TYR A 98 -5.17 12.68 -18.31
N ALA A 99 -6.24 12.20 -18.95
CA ALA A 99 -6.91 10.94 -18.61
C ALA A 99 -7.47 10.93 -17.17
N ARG A 100 -8.43 11.82 -16.90
CA ARG A 100 -9.10 11.96 -15.59
C ARG A 100 -9.77 10.66 -15.14
N ASN A 101 -9.62 10.34 -13.85
CA ASN A 101 -10.20 9.18 -13.18
C ASN A 101 -10.85 9.53 -11.82
N HIS A 102 -11.17 10.80 -11.59
CA HIS A 102 -11.85 11.32 -10.37
C HIS A 102 -11.42 10.64 -9.05
N PRO A 103 -10.12 10.66 -8.70
CA PRO A 103 -9.61 9.79 -7.66
C PRO A 103 -9.96 10.31 -6.26
N PHE A 104 -10.48 9.42 -5.42
CA PHE A 104 -10.63 9.63 -3.98
C PHE A 104 -9.75 8.63 -3.24
N VAL A 105 -9.08 9.10 -2.19
CA VAL A 105 -8.40 8.19 -1.24
C VAL A 105 -9.50 7.52 -0.43
N GLY A 106 -9.81 6.26 -0.74
CA GLY A 106 -10.78 5.47 0.01
C GLY A 106 -10.21 5.06 1.35
N GLU A 107 -8.95 4.59 1.35
CA GLU A 107 -8.30 4.12 2.56
C GLU A 107 -6.77 4.12 2.43
N ILE A 108 -6.06 4.50 3.50
CA ILE A 108 -4.63 4.30 3.67
C ILE A 108 -4.40 3.61 5.01
N ARG A 109 -3.72 2.47 5.01
CA ARG A 109 -3.36 1.73 6.22
C ARG A 109 -1.87 1.54 6.29
N ILE A 110 -1.32 1.60 7.49
CA ILE A 110 0.07 1.25 7.79
C ILE A 110 0.08 0.30 8.99
N GLY A 111 0.81 -0.80 8.87
CA GLY A 111 0.88 -1.80 9.93
C GLY A 111 1.89 -2.89 9.63
N GLU A 112 2.08 -3.76 10.61
CA GLU A 112 2.87 -4.99 10.47
C GLU A 112 1.98 -6.10 9.90
N VAL A 113 2.49 -6.82 8.90
CA VAL A 113 1.90 -8.06 8.38
C VAL A 113 2.86 -9.21 8.56
N GLU A 114 2.36 -10.35 9.03
CA GLU A 114 3.14 -11.58 9.18
C GLU A 114 3.43 -12.19 7.82
N LEU A 115 4.65 -12.67 7.65
CA LEU A 115 5.10 -13.41 6.49
C LEU A 115 5.19 -14.89 6.84
N GLU A 116 4.66 -15.72 5.96
CA GLU A 116 4.74 -17.17 6.07
C GLU A 116 5.40 -17.76 4.82
N LEU A 117 6.02 -18.92 4.98
CA LEU A 117 6.67 -19.67 3.92
C LEU A 117 6.13 -21.10 3.88
N ASP A 118 5.81 -21.57 2.68
CA ASP A 118 5.57 -22.99 2.42
C ASP A 118 6.92 -23.70 2.19
N VAL A 119 7.23 -24.69 3.02
CA VAL A 119 8.49 -25.43 3.00
C VAL A 119 8.18 -26.88 2.65
N PRO A 120 8.72 -27.44 1.54
CA PRO A 120 8.34 -28.76 1.02
C PRO A 120 8.41 -29.91 2.04
N GLU A 121 9.32 -29.82 3.02
CA GLU A 121 9.53 -30.83 4.05
C GLU A 121 8.50 -30.78 5.20
N LEU A 122 7.72 -29.70 5.31
CA LEU A 122 6.78 -29.46 6.40
C LEU A 122 5.34 -29.40 5.88
N PRO A 123 4.38 -30.07 6.54
CA PRO A 123 2.99 -30.11 6.07
C PRO A 123 2.17 -28.87 6.52
N PHE A 124 2.82 -27.75 6.83
CA PHE A 124 2.20 -26.51 7.31
C PHE A 124 3.08 -25.29 6.95
N ALA A 125 2.46 -24.12 6.83
CA ALA A 125 3.17 -22.86 6.61
C ALA A 125 3.98 -22.46 7.84
N VAL A 126 5.21 -21.97 7.63
CA VAL A 126 6.14 -21.58 8.69
C VAL A 126 6.22 -20.06 8.79
N PRO A 127 6.08 -19.46 9.98
CA PRO A 127 6.24 -18.01 10.15
C PRO A 127 7.70 -17.59 9.95
N LEU A 128 7.91 -16.51 9.19
CA LEU A 128 9.23 -15.94 8.88
C LEU A 128 9.51 -14.64 9.65
N GLY A 129 8.46 -13.97 10.14
CA GLY A 129 8.53 -12.69 10.83
C GLY A 129 7.45 -11.73 10.34
N SER A 130 7.61 -10.43 10.60
CA SER A 130 6.69 -9.40 10.09
C SER A 130 7.41 -8.37 9.23
N ILE A 131 6.65 -7.73 8.35
CA ILE A 131 7.08 -6.54 7.64
C ILE A 131 6.08 -5.41 7.82
N ARG A 132 6.58 -4.18 7.89
CA ARG A 132 5.74 -3.00 7.84
C ARG A 132 5.34 -2.70 6.40
N VAL A 133 4.04 -2.64 6.15
CA VAL A 133 3.49 -2.31 4.82
C VAL A 133 2.56 -1.10 4.94
N THR A 134 2.55 -0.28 3.89
CA THR A 134 1.53 0.73 3.65
C THR A 134 0.66 0.29 2.48
N GLU A 135 -0.64 0.16 2.70
CA GLU A 135 -1.65 -0.12 1.67
C GLU A 135 -2.43 1.16 1.37
N CYS A 136 -2.66 1.45 0.09
CA CYS A 136 -3.50 2.55 -0.37
C CYS A 136 -4.56 2.00 -1.33
N GLN A 137 -5.83 2.33 -1.06
CA GLN A 137 -6.97 1.98 -1.89
C GLN A 137 -7.63 3.26 -2.41
N MET A 138 -7.66 3.40 -3.73
CA MET A 138 -8.29 4.52 -4.42
C MET A 138 -9.68 4.12 -4.90
N VAL A 139 -10.62 5.06 -4.85
CA VAL A 139 -11.93 4.97 -5.51
C VAL A 139 -11.89 5.85 -6.75
N ASN A 140 -12.32 5.32 -7.89
CA ASN A 140 -12.25 5.94 -9.21
C ASN A 140 -13.59 5.87 -9.95
#